data_AF-A0A8X8CTC3-F1
#
_entry.id   AF-A0A8X8CTC3-F1
#
_cell.length_a   1.000
_cell.length_b   1.000
_cell.length_c   1.000
_cell.angle_alpha   90.00
_cell.angle_beta   90.00
_cell.angle_gamma   90.00
#
_symmetry.space_group_name_H-M   'P 1'
#
loop_
_entity.id
_entity.type
_entity.pdbx_description
1 polymer ?
#
loop_
_entity_poly.entity_id
_entity_poly.type
_entity_poly.pdbx_seq_one_letter_code
_entity_poly.pdbx_strand_id
1 'polypeptide(L)'
;MDVADSDHKPVRCIFSVDIARVDESVRRQEFGDIMKSNEEIRYIIDELSKIPETIVSTNNIILPNQDTTILRITNKRGENDALFEIICEGQSIIDENGQASDHHPRGSHGFPQWLEVTPAAGIIKPGHIAEVSIHLEDFPTLEVFLDGVPQNSWCEDTRDKEAILVVKVRGTCNTNETRNHRIRVRHCCSSQTAQLDPGPNGSDQVQGNLLHRADYQHLSSSYDVVSHLRNLRSP
;
A
#
# COMPACT_ATOMS: atom_id res chain seq x y z
N MET A 1 57.48 -31.35 -23.70
CA MET A 1 57.79 -32.04 -22.43
C MET A 1 57.70 -33.51 -22.76
N ASP A 2 58.84 -34.14 -23.08
CA ASP A 2 58.90 -35.56 -23.36
C ASP A 2 58.93 -36.30 -22.03
N VAL A 3 57.96 -37.18 -21.85
CA VAL A 3 57.78 -37.97 -20.62
C VAL A 3 58.62 -39.23 -20.77
N ALA A 4 59.75 -39.28 -20.05
CA ALA A 4 60.47 -40.51 -19.78
C ALA A 4 59.91 -41.12 -18.49
N ASP A 5 59.70 -42.43 -18.50
CA ASP A 5 59.07 -43.26 -17.45
C ASP A 5 59.35 -42.77 -16.02
N SER A 6 58.28 -42.36 -15.34
CA SER A 6 58.35 -41.76 -14.00
C SER A 6 58.41 -42.84 -12.93
N ASP A 7 59.63 -43.05 -12.39
CA ASP A 7 59.87 -43.67 -11.09
C ASP A 7 58.98 -43.00 -10.02
N HIS A 8 58.15 -43.77 -9.31
CA HIS A 8 57.11 -43.31 -8.39
C HIS A 8 57.66 -42.76 -7.06
N LYS A 9 58.65 -41.86 -7.12
CA LYS A 9 59.13 -41.14 -5.93
C LYS A 9 58.29 -39.88 -5.73
N PRO A 10 57.76 -39.63 -4.52
CA PRO A 10 57.02 -38.41 -4.23
C PRO A 10 57.93 -37.19 -4.45
N VAL A 11 57.55 -36.35 -5.41
CA VAL A 11 58.22 -35.08 -5.67
C VAL A 11 57.80 -34.10 -4.59
N ARG A 12 58.73 -33.69 -3.71
CA ARG A 12 58.48 -32.65 -2.72
C ARG A 12 58.56 -31.28 -3.39
N CYS A 13 57.45 -30.55 -3.39
CA CYS A 13 57.42 -29.15 -3.78
C CYS A 13 57.40 -28.28 -2.52
N ILE A 14 58.36 -27.37 -2.38
CA ILE A 14 58.42 -26.38 -1.29
C ILE A 14 58.03 -25.04 -1.89
N PHE A 15 56.98 -24.45 -1.36
CA PHE A 15 56.57 -23.09 -1.72
C PHE A 15 56.99 -22.14 -0.59
N SER A 16 57.78 -21.14 -0.94
CA SER A 16 58.02 -19.98 -0.07
C SER A 16 56.97 -18.93 -0.42
N VAL A 17 56.07 -18.65 0.52
CA VAL A 17 54.98 -17.67 0.33
C VAL A 17 54.99 -16.69 1.48
N ASP A 18 54.99 -15.39 1.15
CA ASP A 18 54.77 -14.33 2.12
C ASP A 18 53.26 -14.08 2.26
N ILE A 19 52.72 -14.35 3.45
CA ILE A 19 51.30 -14.15 3.75
C ILE A 19 51.17 -12.90 4.62
N ALA A 20 50.68 -11.81 4.05
CA ALA A 20 50.28 -10.63 4.80
C ALA A 20 48.89 -10.84 5.42
N ARG A 21 48.79 -10.70 6.75
CA ARG A 21 47.53 -10.75 7.49
C ARG A 21 47.12 -9.33 7.88
N VAL A 22 45.98 -8.88 7.36
CA VAL A 22 45.37 -7.60 7.76
C VAL A 22 44.32 -7.86 8.83
N ASP A 23 44.32 -7.06 9.89
CA ASP A 23 43.23 -7.06 10.86
C ASP A 23 42.01 -6.38 10.25
N GLU A 24 40.99 -7.19 9.96
CA GLU A 24 39.70 -6.75 9.44
C GLU A 24 39.00 -5.71 10.32
N SER A 25 39.16 -5.82 11.64
CA SER A 25 38.50 -4.95 12.61
C SER A 25 39.13 -3.56 12.57
N VAL A 26 40.46 -3.49 12.60
CA VAL A 26 41.22 -2.24 12.49
C VAL A 26 40.90 -1.56 11.16
N ARG A 27 40.89 -2.31 10.05
CA ARG A 27 40.56 -1.72 8.75
C ARG A 27 39.13 -1.17 8.69
N ARG A 28 38.16 -1.89 9.26
CA ARG A 28 36.75 -1.42 9.29
C ARG A 28 36.59 -0.18 10.17
N GLN A 29 37.35 -0.09 11.25
CA GLN A 29 37.40 1.10 12.11
C GLN A 29 37.97 2.30 11.36
N GLU A 30 39.17 2.16 10.78
CA GLU A 30 39.83 3.21 9.99
C GLU A 30 38.93 3.69 8.82
N PHE A 31 38.28 2.76 8.12
CA PHE A 31 37.31 3.09 7.09
C PHE A 31 36.12 3.90 7.65
N GLY A 32 35.56 3.46 8.77
CA GLY A 32 34.47 4.18 9.44
C GLY A 32 34.88 5.60 9.87
N ASP A 33 36.12 5.78 10.31
CA ASP A 33 36.65 7.08 10.72
C ASP A 33 36.82 7.99 9.50
N ILE A 34 37.37 7.50 8.38
CA ILE A 34 37.46 8.23 7.11
C ILE A 34 36.06 8.67 6.62
N MET A 35 35.09 7.76 6.62
CA MET A 35 33.72 8.06 6.19
C MET A 35 33.05 9.14 7.05
N LYS A 36 33.46 9.27 8.32
CA LYS A 36 32.91 10.24 9.27
C LYS A 36 33.67 11.57 9.30
N SER A 37 34.97 11.57 9.04
CA SER A 37 35.85 12.74 9.21
C SER A 37 36.12 13.50 7.90
N ASN A 38 36.01 12.84 6.75
CA ASN A 38 36.25 13.48 5.46
C ASN A 38 35.02 14.28 5.00
N GLU A 39 35.18 15.60 4.86
CA GLU A 39 34.11 16.52 4.51
C GLU A 39 33.55 16.28 3.10
N GLU A 40 34.40 15.97 2.10
CA GLU A 40 33.97 15.69 0.73
C GLU A 40 33.11 14.44 0.66
N ILE A 41 33.54 13.37 1.34
CA ILE A 41 32.78 12.11 1.43
C ILE A 41 31.43 12.35 2.10
N ARG A 42 31.41 13.09 3.21
CA ARG A 42 30.17 13.45 3.90
C ARG A 42 29.22 14.24 3.00
N TYR A 43 29.74 15.23 2.30
CA TYR A 43 28.95 16.03 1.36
C TYR A 43 28.33 15.16 0.27
N ILE A 44 29.12 14.25 -0.32
CA ILE A 44 28.62 13.31 -1.33
C ILE A 44 27.53 12.39 -0.75
N ILE A 45 27.74 11.86 0.47
CA ILE A 45 26.74 11.01 1.14
C ILE A 45 25.45 11.80 1.40
N ASP A 46 25.55 13.04 1.87
CA ASP A 46 24.39 13.90 2.13
C ASP A 46 23.60 14.19 0.85
N GLU A 47 24.28 14.57 -0.22
CA GLU A 47 23.67 14.77 -1.55
C GLU A 47 22.97 13.50 -2.06
N LEU A 48 23.63 12.34 -1.95
CA LEU A 48 23.07 11.04 -2.36
C LEU A 48 21.93 10.56 -1.46
N SER A 49 21.86 11.05 -0.22
CA SER A 49 20.82 10.67 0.75
C SER A 49 19.53 11.46 0.55
N LYS A 50 19.52 12.52 -0.27
CA LYS A 50 18.31 13.31 -0.50
C LYS A 50 17.17 12.47 -1.08
N ILE A 51 16.04 12.45 -0.39
CA ILE A 51 14.82 11.78 -0.86
C ILE A 51 14.15 12.67 -1.91
N PRO A 52 13.81 12.13 -3.10
CA PRO A 52 13.09 12.88 -4.13
C PRO A 52 11.74 13.39 -3.63
N GLU A 53 11.35 14.60 -4.07
CA GLU A 53 10.08 15.17 -3.69
C GLU A 53 8.93 14.47 -4.44
N THR A 54 8.09 13.74 -3.70
CA THR A 54 6.95 13.00 -4.27
C THR A 54 5.60 13.56 -3.84
N ILE A 55 4.59 13.36 -4.70
CA ILE A 55 3.17 13.64 -4.43
C ILE A 55 2.38 12.35 -4.57
N VAL A 56 1.43 12.11 -3.66
CA VAL A 56 0.46 11.03 -3.75
C VAL A 56 -0.92 11.63 -4.01
N SER A 57 -1.70 11.06 -4.93
CA SER A 57 -2.95 11.66 -5.41
C SER A 57 -4.07 11.77 -4.37
N THR A 58 -4.07 10.90 -3.35
CA THR A 58 -5.09 10.90 -2.29
C THR A 58 -4.58 10.30 -0.99
N ASN A 59 -5.27 10.63 0.10
CA ASN A 59 -5.07 10.04 1.44
C ASN A 59 -6.21 9.10 1.82
N ASN A 60 -7.29 9.07 1.03
CA ASN A 60 -8.47 8.27 1.29
C ASN A 60 -8.96 7.62 0.00
N ILE A 61 -9.30 6.35 0.08
CA ILE A 61 -9.84 5.55 -1.01
C ILE A 61 -11.08 4.84 -0.48
N ILE A 62 -12.17 4.93 -1.24
CA ILE A 62 -13.39 4.16 -1.00
C ILE A 62 -13.49 3.20 -2.18
N LEU A 63 -13.48 1.90 -1.90
CA LEU A 63 -13.61 0.84 -2.89
C LEU A 63 -15.06 0.33 -2.91
N PRO A 64 -15.83 0.65 -3.97
CA PRO A 64 -17.09 -0.04 -4.24
C PRO A 64 -16.85 -1.52 -4.55
N ASN A 65 -17.93 -2.32 -4.55
CA ASN A 65 -17.86 -3.73 -4.92
C ASN A 65 -17.25 -3.90 -6.33
N GLN A 66 -16.32 -4.86 -6.48
CA GLN A 66 -15.65 -5.20 -7.75
C GLN A 66 -14.86 -4.08 -8.45
N ASP A 67 -14.67 -2.94 -7.80
CA ASP A 67 -14.03 -1.78 -8.42
C ASP A 67 -12.52 -1.73 -8.16
N THR A 68 -11.81 -1.12 -9.11
CA THR A 68 -10.38 -0.82 -9.02
C THR A 68 -10.17 0.68 -9.00
N THR A 69 -9.48 1.19 -7.98
CA THR A 69 -9.06 2.59 -7.91
C THR A 69 -7.58 2.72 -8.28
N ILE A 70 -7.24 3.77 -9.04
CA ILE A 70 -5.85 4.08 -9.38
C ILE A 70 -5.29 5.12 -8.41
N LEU A 71 -4.29 4.72 -7.64
CA LEU A 71 -3.44 5.61 -6.86
C LEU A 71 -2.29 6.09 -7.73
N ARG A 72 -2.06 7.41 -7.79
CA ARG A 72 -0.97 8.00 -8.57
C ARG A 72 0.10 8.53 -7.63
N ILE A 73 1.33 8.06 -7.83
CA ILE A 73 2.52 8.53 -7.11
C ILE A 73 3.39 9.27 -8.12
N THR A 74 3.57 10.56 -7.93
CA THR A 74 4.34 11.43 -8.82
C THR A 74 5.70 11.71 -8.22
N ASN A 75 6.78 11.38 -8.94
CA ASN A 75 8.10 11.95 -8.66
C ASN A 75 8.18 13.31 -9.33
N LYS A 76 8.33 14.38 -8.54
CA LYS A 76 8.44 15.73 -9.10
C LYS A 76 9.68 15.85 -9.97
N ARG A 77 9.79 16.99 -10.66
CA ARG A 77 10.96 17.29 -11.47
C ARG A 77 12.18 17.42 -10.55
N GLY A 78 13.14 16.52 -10.71
CA GLY A 78 14.41 16.44 -9.98
C GLY A 78 15.44 15.65 -10.81
N GLU A 79 16.56 15.28 -10.19
CA GLU A 79 17.62 14.50 -10.86
C GLU A 79 17.55 13.00 -10.54
N ASN A 80 16.95 12.64 -9.41
CA ASN A 80 17.01 11.29 -8.86
C ASN A 80 15.72 10.50 -9.04
N ASP A 81 15.87 9.21 -9.33
CA ASP A 81 14.78 8.24 -9.31
C ASP A 81 14.23 8.06 -7.88
N ALA A 82 12.92 7.91 -7.76
CA ALA A 82 12.25 7.61 -6.50
C ALA A 82 11.89 6.12 -6.45
N LEU A 83 12.28 5.46 -5.37
CA LEU A 83 11.84 4.10 -5.07
C LEU A 83 10.62 4.18 -4.16
N PHE A 84 9.54 3.49 -4.50
CA PHE A 84 8.38 3.38 -3.64
C PHE A 84 8.11 1.93 -3.23
N GLU A 85 7.55 1.77 -2.04
CA GLU A 85 7.04 0.52 -1.48
C GLU A 85 5.74 0.83 -0.74
N ILE A 86 4.70 0.04 -0.96
CA ILE A 86 3.42 0.14 -0.30
C ILE A 86 3.30 -1.02 0.67
N ILE A 87 3.03 -0.71 1.93
CA ILE A 87 2.78 -1.71 2.97
C ILE A 87 1.41 -1.48 3.61
N CYS A 88 0.88 -2.51 4.28
CA CYS A 88 -0.29 -2.38 5.15
C CYS A 88 0.17 -2.33 6.62
N GLU A 89 -0.13 -1.23 7.32
CA GLU A 89 0.16 -1.11 8.76
C GLU A 89 -0.85 -1.89 9.61
N GLY A 90 -2.11 -1.89 9.21
CA GLY A 90 -3.17 -2.56 9.94
C GLY A 90 -4.50 -2.55 9.21
N GLN A 91 -5.42 -3.37 9.73
CA GLN A 91 -6.79 -3.46 9.25
C GLN A 91 -7.77 -3.47 10.43
N SER A 92 -9.00 -3.07 10.16
CA SER A 92 -10.09 -3.08 11.13
C SER A 92 -11.41 -3.33 10.41
N ILE A 93 -12.33 -3.98 11.13
CA ILE A 93 -13.73 -4.05 10.73
C ILE A 93 -14.41 -2.83 11.35
N ILE A 94 -15.19 -2.12 10.54
CA ILE A 94 -15.97 -0.97 10.97
C ILE A 94 -17.27 -1.50 11.58
N ASP A 95 -17.60 -1.01 12.76
CA ASP A 95 -18.84 -1.36 13.44
C ASP A 95 -20.06 -0.64 12.85
N GLU A 96 -21.26 -1.04 13.26
CA GLU A 96 -22.53 -0.44 12.80
C GLU A 96 -22.64 1.07 13.13
N ASN A 97 -21.78 1.58 14.04
CA ASN A 97 -21.70 2.98 14.42
C ASN A 97 -20.72 3.78 13.54
N GLY A 98 -20.11 3.15 12.54
CA GLY A 98 -19.16 3.76 11.61
C GLY A 98 -17.75 3.96 12.19
N GLN A 99 -17.48 3.44 13.39
CA GLN A 99 -16.18 3.49 14.05
C GLN A 99 -15.34 2.28 13.67
N ALA A 100 -14.07 2.51 13.36
CA ALA A 100 -13.11 1.43 13.18
C ALA A 100 -12.75 0.86 14.56
N SER A 101 -12.84 -0.46 14.72
CA SER A 101 -12.16 -1.15 15.83
C SER A 101 -10.66 -0.89 15.78
N ASP A 102 -9.95 -1.02 16.91
CA ASP A 102 -8.49 -0.85 16.96
C ASP A 102 -7.82 -1.62 15.82
N HIS A 103 -7.02 -0.91 15.01
CA HIS A 103 -6.36 -1.52 13.86
C HIS A 103 -5.43 -2.62 14.34
N HIS A 104 -5.75 -3.86 14.00
CA HIS A 104 -4.91 -4.98 14.35
C HIS A 104 -3.64 -4.87 13.48
N PRO A 105 -2.45 -4.75 14.09
CA PRO A 105 -1.22 -4.63 13.34
C PRO A 105 -1.05 -5.91 12.54
N ARG A 106 -0.89 -5.78 11.22
CA ARG A 106 -0.39 -6.90 10.44
C ARG A 106 1.12 -6.81 10.46
N GLY A 107 1.79 -7.93 10.78
CA GLY A 107 3.20 -8.06 10.49
C GLY A 107 3.41 -7.59 9.05
N SER A 108 4.28 -6.60 8.88
CA SER A 108 4.34 -5.61 7.78
C SER A 108 4.57 -6.15 6.36
N HIS A 109 4.17 -7.37 6.03
CA HIS A 109 4.58 -8.11 4.84
C HIS A 109 3.40 -8.67 4.02
N GLY A 110 2.15 -8.26 4.31
CA GLY A 110 1.00 -8.69 3.52
C GLY A 110 -0.20 -7.75 3.53
N PHE A 111 -0.85 -7.61 2.38
CA PHE A 111 -2.12 -6.90 2.22
C PHE A 111 -3.30 -7.76 2.67
N PRO A 112 -4.36 -7.17 3.25
CA PRO A 112 -5.57 -7.90 3.63
C PRO A 112 -6.04 -8.80 2.51
N GLN A 113 -6.63 -9.95 2.86
CA GLN A 113 -7.11 -10.90 1.86
C GLN A 113 -8.06 -10.26 0.85
N TRP A 114 -8.90 -9.32 1.29
CA TRP A 114 -9.86 -8.59 0.46
C TRP A 114 -9.24 -7.46 -0.38
N LEU A 115 -7.94 -7.20 -0.28
CA LEU A 115 -7.31 -6.03 -0.89
C LEU A 115 -6.09 -6.42 -1.73
N GLU A 116 -6.19 -6.22 -3.03
CA GLU A 116 -5.07 -6.35 -3.96
C GLU A 116 -4.44 -4.98 -4.23
N VAL A 117 -3.10 -4.92 -4.24
CA VAL A 117 -2.32 -3.71 -4.53
C VAL A 117 -1.23 -4.05 -5.55
N THR A 118 -1.34 -3.49 -6.76
CA THR A 118 -0.46 -3.84 -7.89
C THR A 118 -0.02 -2.60 -8.68
N PRO A 119 1.29 -2.34 -8.85
CA PRO A 119 2.42 -2.94 -8.14
C PRO A 119 2.53 -2.40 -6.71
N ALA A 120 2.96 -3.26 -5.78
CA ALA A 120 3.25 -2.85 -4.40
C ALA A 120 4.57 -2.09 -4.25
N ALA A 121 5.50 -2.20 -5.20
CA ALA A 121 6.78 -1.49 -5.16
C ALA A 121 7.28 -1.20 -6.58
N GLY A 122 8.10 -0.17 -6.73
CA GLY A 122 8.66 0.19 -8.04
C GLY A 122 9.58 1.40 -8.03
N ILE A 123 10.00 1.79 -9.23
CA ILE A 123 10.90 2.92 -9.49
C ILE A 123 10.15 3.96 -10.31
N ILE A 124 10.24 5.22 -9.91
CA ILE A 124 9.62 6.37 -10.59
C ILE A 124 10.72 7.32 -11.03
N LYS A 125 10.92 7.43 -12.34
CA LYS A 125 11.87 8.37 -12.93
C LYS A 125 11.48 9.82 -12.61
N PRO A 126 12.43 10.77 -12.62
CA PRO A 126 12.12 12.18 -12.44
C PRO A 126 11.03 12.67 -13.38
N GLY A 127 10.06 13.41 -12.85
CA GLY A 127 8.93 13.95 -13.60
C GLY A 127 7.91 12.89 -14.10
N HIS A 128 8.05 11.62 -13.70
CA HIS A 128 7.12 10.56 -14.08
C HIS A 128 6.13 10.24 -12.95
N ILE A 129 5.09 9.50 -13.32
CA ILE A 129 4.01 9.07 -12.45
C ILE A 129 3.98 7.54 -12.47
N ALA A 130 3.98 6.92 -11.30
CA ALA A 130 3.60 5.52 -11.14
C ALA A 130 2.10 5.43 -10.84
N GLU A 131 1.43 4.52 -11.52
CA GLU A 131 0.02 4.21 -11.32
C GLU A 131 -0.06 2.85 -10.62
N VAL A 132 -0.75 2.82 -9.48
CA VAL A 132 -0.94 1.64 -8.66
C VAL A 132 -2.43 1.33 -8.61
N SER A 133 -2.82 0.14 -9.04
CA SER A 133 -4.17 -0.36 -8.90
C SER A 133 -4.39 -0.87 -7.48
N ILE A 134 -5.49 -0.41 -6.89
CA ILE A 134 -5.99 -0.87 -5.60
C ILE A 134 -7.37 -1.48 -5.88
N HIS A 135 -7.47 -2.79 -5.70
CA HIS A 135 -8.64 -3.57 -6.11
C HIS A 135 -9.21 -4.33 -4.92
N LEU A 136 -10.53 -4.44 -4.87
CA LEU A 136 -11.24 -5.31 -3.94
C LEU A 136 -11.21 -6.74 -4.50
N GLU A 137 -10.49 -7.64 -3.84
CA GLU A 137 -10.49 -9.06 -4.23
C GLU A 137 -11.80 -9.71 -3.75
N ASP A 138 -12.63 -10.15 -4.70
CA ASP A 138 -13.84 -10.90 -4.42
C ASP A 138 -13.47 -12.33 -4.02
N PHE A 139 -13.83 -12.73 -2.80
CA PHE A 139 -13.87 -14.14 -2.45
C PHE A 139 -15.20 -14.70 -2.91
N PRO A 140 -15.24 -15.68 -3.83
CA PRO A 140 -16.43 -16.49 -3.98
C PRO A 140 -16.58 -17.29 -2.69
N THR A 141 -17.39 -16.76 -1.77
CA THR A 141 -17.91 -17.56 -0.66
C THR A 141 -18.61 -18.73 -1.34
N LEU A 142 -18.02 -19.93 -1.26
CA LEU A 142 -18.64 -21.13 -1.78
C LEU A 142 -19.98 -21.26 -1.06
N GLU A 143 -21.07 -20.87 -1.72
CA GLU A 143 -22.42 -20.97 -1.19
C GLU A 143 -22.77 -22.46 -1.09
N VAL A 144 -22.36 -23.10 0.00
CA VAL A 144 -22.84 -24.43 0.35
C VAL A 144 -24.25 -24.24 0.88
N PHE A 145 -25.20 -24.15 -0.05
CA PHE A 145 -26.62 -24.24 0.27
C PHE A 145 -26.92 -25.65 0.77
N LEU A 146 -27.17 -25.80 2.07
CA LEU A 146 -27.90 -26.94 2.60
C LEU A 146 -29.28 -26.45 3.03
N ASP A 147 -30.30 -26.96 2.35
CA ASP A 147 -31.72 -26.78 2.68
C ASP A 147 -32.29 -25.35 2.57
N GLY A 148 -31.79 -24.55 1.62
CA GLY A 148 -32.43 -23.28 1.23
C GLY A 148 -32.33 -22.14 2.25
N VAL A 149 -31.62 -22.32 3.36
CA VAL A 149 -31.34 -21.27 4.35
C VAL A 149 -29.84 -20.93 4.29
N PRO A 150 -29.45 -19.66 4.01
CA PRO A 150 -28.06 -19.26 4.10
C PRO A 150 -27.59 -19.38 5.56
N GLN A 151 -26.71 -20.36 5.83
CA GLN A 151 -26.16 -20.63 7.18
C GLN A 151 -24.90 -19.79 7.51
N ASN A 152 -24.69 -18.66 6.84
CA ASN A 152 -23.56 -17.77 7.08
C ASN A 152 -24.04 -16.42 7.65
N SER A 153 -24.67 -16.44 8.83
CA SER A 153 -24.75 -15.25 9.71
C SER A 153 -23.38 -14.75 10.19
N TRP A 154 -22.31 -15.42 9.76
CA TRP A 154 -20.90 -15.08 9.96
C TRP A 154 -20.20 -14.84 8.61
N CYS A 155 -20.90 -14.34 7.60
CA CYS A 155 -20.21 -13.79 6.44
C CYS A 155 -19.52 -12.50 6.85
N GLU A 156 -18.21 -12.57 7.05
CA GLU A 156 -17.32 -11.40 7.18
C GLU A 156 -17.35 -10.49 5.93
N ASP A 157 -18.08 -10.90 4.91
CA ASP A 157 -18.20 -10.29 3.59
C ASP A 157 -19.23 -9.16 3.49
N THR A 158 -20.15 -9.01 4.45
CA THR A 158 -21.14 -7.93 4.45
C THR A 158 -20.76 -6.72 5.31
N ARG A 159 -19.61 -6.77 5.99
CA ARG A 159 -19.17 -5.71 6.91
C ARG A 159 -18.26 -4.73 6.22
N ASP A 160 -18.35 -3.47 6.62
CA ASP A 160 -17.44 -2.43 6.18
C ASP A 160 -16.02 -2.74 6.69
N LYS A 161 -15.05 -2.75 5.76
CA LYS A 161 -13.65 -3.10 6.04
C LYS A 161 -12.78 -1.87 5.85
N GLU A 162 -11.73 -1.77 6.65
CA GLU A 162 -10.76 -0.69 6.57
C GLU A 162 -9.34 -1.20 6.65
N ALA A 163 -8.48 -0.66 5.80
CA ALA A 163 -7.04 -0.89 5.82
C ALA A 163 -6.27 0.44 5.80
N ILE A 164 -5.15 0.46 6.49
CA ILE A 164 -4.20 1.56 6.48
C ILE A 164 -2.99 1.15 5.63
N LEU A 165 -2.90 1.74 4.44
CA LEU A 165 -1.73 1.61 3.58
C LEU A 165 -0.72 2.72 3.87
N VAL A 166 0.56 2.42 3.74
CA VAL A 166 1.64 3.41 3.78
C VAL A 166 2.50 3.28 2.56
N VAL A 167 2.56 4.36 1.78
CA VAL A 167 3.51 4.53 0.68
C VAL A 167 4.80 5.06 1.28
N LYS A 168 5.83 4.22 1.31
CA LYS A 168 7.19 4.59 1.67
C LYS A 168 7.95 4.99 0.43
N VAL A 169 8.56 6.16 0.43
CA VAL A 169 9.41 6.65 -0.66
C VAL A 169 10.83 6.85 -0.16
N ARG A 170 11.82 6.37 -0.92
CA ARG A 170 13.25 6.58 -0.66
C ARG A 170 14.00 6.93 -1.94
N GLY A 171 15.16 7.56 -1.80
CA GLY A 171 16.11 7.73 -2.89
C GLY A 171 16.79 6.41 -3.27
N THR A 172 17.40 6.34 -4.44
CA THR A 172 18.13 5.15 -4.91
C THR A 172 19.35 4.79 -4.06
N CYS A 173 20.01 5.78 -3.49
CA CYS A 173 21.22 5.61 -2.67
C CYS A 173 20.95 5.70 -1.15
N ASN A 174 19.72 6.05 -0.73
CA ASN A 174 19.37 6.16 0.68
C ASN A 174 18.64 4.89 1.15
N THR A 175 19.22 4.20 2.13
CA THR A 175 18.63 3.00 2.74
C THR A 175 17.91 3.25 4.05
N ASN A 176 18.16 4.38 4.72
CA ASN A 176 17.74 4.59 6.11
C ASN A 176 16.57 5.55 6.24
N GLU A 177 16.50 6.59 5.39
CA GLU A 177 15.44 7.57 5.48
C GLU A 177 14.36 7.30 4.44
N THR A 178 13.10 7.33 4.89
CA THR A 178 11.94 7.21 4.02
C THR A 178 10.93 8.32 4.29
N ARG A 179 10.30 8.81 3.23
CA ARG A 179 9.14 9.67 3.32
C ARG A 179 7.90 8.80 3.25
N ASN A 180 7.09 8.84 4.30
CA ASN A 180 5.92 7.98 4.43
C ASN A 180 4.65 8.78 4.16
N HIS A 181 3.75 8.23 3.36
CA HIS A 181 2.44 8.80 3.08
C HIS A 181 1.36 7.77 3.43
N ARG A 182 0.49 8.11 4.38
CA ARG A 182 -0.54 7.20 4.90
C ARG A 182 -1.85 7.37 4.12
N ILE A 183 -2.44 6.25 3.73
CA ILE A 183 -3.67 6.17 2.95
C ILE A 183 -4.66 5.27 3.68
N ARG A 184 -5.87 5.77 3.87
CA ARG A 184 -7.00 5.01 4.41
C ARG A 184 -7.79 4.41 3.26
N VAL A 185 -7.96 3.09 3.25
CA VAL A 185 -8.76 2.36 2.26
C VAL A 185 -9.98 1.79 2.96
N ARG A 186 -11.18 2.14 2.50
CA ARG A 186 -12.45 1.61 3.02
C ARG A 186 -13.19 0.87 1.95
N HIS A 187 -13.72 -0.29 2.30
CA HIS A 187 -14.73 -0.98 1.53
C HIS A 187 -16.07 -0.84 2.27
N CYS A 188 -17.07 -0.27 1.60
CA CYS A 188 -18.42 -0.12 2.14
C CYS A 188 -19.34 -1.14 1.47
N CYS A 189 -19.82 -2.12 2.23
CA CYS A 189 -20.78 -3.07 1.68
C CYS A 189 -22.15 -2.39 1.65
N SER A 190 -22.68 -2.12 0.45
CA SER A 190 -23.99 -1.50 0.28
C SER A 190 -25.14 -2.48 0.57
N SER A 191 -25.21 -2.96 1.81
CA SER A 191 -26.38 -3.68 2.34
C SER A 191 -27.09 -2.87 3.43
N GLN A 192 -27.12 -1.54 3.31
CA GLN A 192 -28.26 -0.80 3.85
C GLN A 192 -29.46 -1.08 2.96
N THR A 193 -30.20 -2.14 3.32
CA THR A 193 -31.63 -2.16 3.06
C THR A 193 -32.13 -0.80 3.52
N ALA A 194 -32.79 -0.06 2.63
CA ALA A 194 -33.58 1.09 3.02
C ALA A 194 -34.40 0.65 4.24
N GLN A 195 -34.03 1.11 5.44
CA GLN A 195 -34.94 1.03 6.57
C GLN A 195 -36.13 1.86 6.13
N LEU A 196 -37.17 1.13 5.75
CA LEU A 196 -38.52 1.63 5.69
C LEU A 196 -38.75 2.34 7.01
N ASP A 197 -38.78 3.66 6.97
CA ASP A 197 -39.38 4.46 8.04
C ASP A 197 -40.73 3.81 8.38
N PRO A 198 -40.98 3.38 9.63
CA PRO A 198 -42.32 3.07 10.07
C PRO A 198 -43.08 4.40 10.01
N GLY A 199 -43.97 4.52 9.01
CA GLY A 199 -44.62 5.77 8.68
C GLY A 199 -45.31 6.44 9.89
N PRO A 200 -45.35 7.78 9.94
CA PRO A 200 -46.20 8.45 10.90
C PRO A 200 -47.65 8.36 10.42
N ASN A 201 -48.44 7.58 11.15
CA ASN A 201 -49.91 7.69 11.11
C ASN A 201 -50.32 9.13 11.43
N GLY A 202 -51.06 9.78 10.52
CA GLY A 202 -51.71 11.06 10.84
C GLY A 202 -52.21 11.90 9.67
N SER A 203 -53.47 11.62 9.27
CA SER A 203 -54.50 12.54 8.74
C SER A 203 -54.28 13.40 7.48
N ASP A 204 -55.15 13.11 6.51
CA ASP A 204 -55.97 13.99 5.68
C ASP A 204 -55.38 14.85 4.54
N GLN A 205 -55.82 14.45 3.34
CA GLN A 205 -56.29 15.23 2.18
C GLN A 205 -55.51 16.48 1.74
N VAL A 206 -55.07 16.49 0.48
CA VAL A 206 -55.81 17.12 -0.63
C VAL A 206 -55.15 16.74 -1.96
N GLN A 207 -56.02 16.38 -2.90
CA GLN A 207 -55.76 15.94 -4.26
C GLN A 207 -55.43 17.13 -5.17
N GLY A 208 -54.37 17.01 -5.98
CA GLY A 208 -54.03 17.96 -7.02
C GLY A 208 -53.34 17.25 -8.19
N ASN A 209 -54.15 16.71 -9.11
CA ASN A 209 -53.69 16.25 -10.42
C ASN A 209 -53.12 17.45 -11.22
N LEU A 210 -52.05 17.25 -11.99
CA LEU A 210 -51.90 17.71 -13.38
C LEU A 210 -50.57 17.22 -14.02
N LEU A 211 -50.74 16.27 -14.95
CA LEU A 211 -50.00 16.03 -16.21
C LEU A 211 -48.63 15.33 -16.22
N HIS A 212 -48.67 14.13 -16.83
CA HIS A 212 -47.57 13.42 -17.49
C HIS A 212 -46.88 14.27 -18.56
N ARG A 213 -45.54 14.27 -18.56
CA ARG A 213 -44.73 14.40 -19.78
C ARG A 213 -43.42 13.64 -19.62
N ALA A 214 -43.15 12.76 -20.58
CA ALA A 214 -41.96 11.94 -20.67
C ALA A 214 -40.74 12.71 -21.21
N ASP A 215 -39.58 12.13 -20.89
CA ASP A 215 -38.26 12.19 -21.54
C ASP A 215 -37.49 13.51 -21.56
N TYR A 216 -36.54 13.64 -20.62
CA TYR A 216 -35.16 14.05 -20.93
C TYR A 216 -34.18 13.32 -20.00
N GLN A 217 -33.18 12.67 -20.61
CA GLN A 217 -32.07 11.97 -19.97
C GLN A 217 -31.33 12.91 -19.00
N HIS A 218 -31.25 12.53 -17.72
CA HIS A 218 -30.34 13.15 -16.75
C HIS A 218 -29.39 12.08 -16.22
N LEU A 219 -28.30 11.88 -16.97
CA LEU A 219 -27.05 11.34 -16.44
C LEU A 219 -26.58 12.26 -15.29
N SER A 220 -26.05 11.66 -14.23
CA SER A 220 -25.53 12.29 -13.01
C SER A 220 -26.56 12.49 -11.88
N SER A 221 -26.81 11.42 -11.10
CA SER A 221 -27.14 11.58 -9.69
C SER A 221 -25.83 11.54 -8.90
N SER A 222 -25.27 12.72 -8.66
CA SER A 222 -24.26 12.93 -7.61
C SER A 222 -24.91 12.54 -6.29
N TYR A 223 -24.54 11.39 -5.73
CA TYR A 223 -24.86 11.09 -4.33
C TYR A 223 -24.15 12.13 -3.47
N ASP A 224 -24.87 12.68 -2.49
CA ASP A 224 -24.41 13.73 -1.60
C ASP A 224 -23.46 13.16 -0.54
N VAL A 225 -22.22 12.88 -0.95
CA VAL A 225 -21.14 12.33 -0.10
C VAL A 225 -20.65 13.34 0.96
N VAL A 226 -21.17 14.57 0.93
CA VAL A 226 -20.78 15.64 1.86
C VAL A 226 -21.19 15.32 3.31
N SER A 227 -22.23 14.51 3.49
CA SER A 227 -22.70 14.12 4.83
C SER A 227 -21.72 13.21 5.59
N HIS A 228 -20.99 12.32 4.90
CA HIS A 228 -19.99 11.43 5.50
C HIS A 228 -18.66 12.14 5.82
N LEU A 229 -18.40 13.29 5.20
CA LEU A 229 -17.20 14.10 5.48
C LEU A 229 -17.36 14.96 6.75
N ARG A 230 -18.60 15.26 7.18
CA ARG A 230 -18.88 16.17 8.29
C ARG A 230 -18.47 15.65 9.67
N ASN A 231 -18.35 14.33 9.82
CA ASN A 231 -17.99 13.70 11.10
C ASN A 231 -16.49 13.42 11.24
N LEU A 232 -15.66 13.88 10.29
CA LEU A 232 -14.20 13.75 10.36
C LEU A 232 -13.60 14.94 11.11
N ARG A 233 -13.76 14.94 12.43
CA ARG A 233 -12.79 15.59 13.32
C ARG A 233 -12.16 14.52 14.17
N SER A 234 -10.83 14.36 14.05
CA SER A 234 -9.87 14.03 15.12
C SER A 234 -8.47 13.83 14.48
N PRO A 235 -7.41 13.80 15.30
CA PRO A 235 -6.34 14.80 15.45
C PRO A 235 -5.27 14.79 14.33
#